data_AF-A0A952CTY9-F1
#
_entry.id   AF-A0A952CTY9-F1
#
_cell.length_a   1.000
_cell.length_b   1.000
_cell.length_c   1.000
_cell.angle_alpha   90.00
_cell.angle_beta   90.00
_cell.angle_gamma   90.00
#
_symmetry.space_group_name_H-M   'P 1'
#
loop_
_entity.id
_entity.type
_entity.pdbx_description
1 polymer ?
#
loop_
_entity_poly.entity_id
_entity_poly.type
_entity_poly.pdbx_seq_one_letter_code
_entity_poly.pdbx_strand_id
1 'polypeptide(L)'
;MVTTAQTDMWQRLTTDPVFFYSAAAALLLGIVSLATGLARGDVLVLARPRSALSVLAAVAIAFAATVAAEWALAGGAAPWVSGTTRALARVPLYLVALAYGPGVGLVAGALFGAATAGGAFPGAREALFTFELVVLGWLAIYPSPRLARWAGPFDVALARCLTWGTAGVAWLSYQGGGVTATAVVAASGRWPWAALVSAAALVLAAPRWYDALFPHSRVAPRPAGAGAPPVNAVRALREPELAPAEYDRPRHPRRPPLATPPLRDDDPND
;
A
#
# COMPACT_ATOMS: atom_id res chain seq x y z
N MET A 1 -1.83 -17.80 36.09
CA MET A 1 -3.04 -18.47 35.58
C MET A 1 -3.02 -18.36 34.06
N VAL A 2 -2.66 -19.45 33.38
CA VAL A 2 -2.80 -19.55 31.92
C VAL A 2 -4.30 -19.74 31.68
N THR A 3 -4.95 -18.78 31.03
CA THR A 3 -6.38 -18.83 30.75
C THR A 3 -6.66 -19.98 29.78
N THR A 4 -7.78 -20.67 29.95
CA THR A 4 -8.21 -21.84 29.15
C THR A 4 -8.07 -21.63 27.63
N ALA A 5 -8.27 -20.40 27.15
CA ALA A 5 -8.08 -20.00 25.76
C ALA A 5 -6.63 -20.13 25.24
N GLN A 6 -5.61 -19.93 26.08
CA GLN A 6 -4.22 -20.05 25.69
C GLN A 6 -3.81 -21.52 25.57
N THR A 7 -4.35 -22.38 26.43
CA THR A 7 -4.16 -23.84 26.35
C THR A 7 -4.77 -24.42 25.08
N ASP A 8 -5.94 -23.93 24.68
CA ASP A 8 -6.62 -24.33 23.43
C ASP A 8 -5.85 -23.92 22.17
N MET A 9 -5.20 -22.74 22.18
CA MET A 9 -4.40 -22.28 21.04
C MET A 9 -3.15 -23.14 20.82
N TRP A 10 -2.41 -23.42 21.89
CA TRP A 10 -1.20 -24.27 21.82
C TRP A 10 -1.54 -25.69 21.37
N GLN A 11 -2.64 -26.24 21.88
CA GLN A 11 -3.12 -27.55 21.45
C GLN A 11 -3.45 -27.55 19.96
N ARG A 12 -4.20 -26.55 19.46
CA ARG A 12 -4.53 -26.41 18.03
C ARG A 12 -3.31 -26.23 17.13
N LEU A 13 -2.29 -25.52 17.56
CA LEU A 13 -1.00 -25.40 16.84
C LEU A 13 -0.35 -26.75 16.58
N THR A 14 -0.55 -27.72 17.47
CA THR A 14 0.03 -29.06 17.35
C THR A 14 -0.89 -30.08 16.68
N THR A 15 -2.21 -29.88 16.73
CA THR A 15 -3.20 -30.87 16.27
C THR A 15 -3.87 -30.53 14.95
N ASP A 16 -3.95 -29.25 14.56
CA ASP A 16 -4.54 -28.82 13.30
C ASP A 16 -3.45 -28.32 12.32
N PRO A 17 -3.07 -29.11 11.30
CA PRO A 17 -2.05 -28.72 10.34
C PRO A 17 -2.46 -27.50 9.51
N VAL A 18 -3.75 -27.32 9.23
CA VAL A 18 -4.25 -26.15 8.49
C VAL A 18 -4.02 -24.89 9.31
N PHE A 19 -4.35 -24.93 10.61
CA PHE A 19 -4.07 -23.83 11.53
C PHE A 19 -2.58 -23.49 11.54
N PHE A 20 -1.72 -24.50 11.76
CA PHE A 20 -0.28 -24.32 11.87
C PHE A 20 0.33 -23.69 10.61
N TYR A 21 0.09 -24.29 9.44
CA TYR A 21 0.69 -23.79 8.19
C TYR A 21 0.17 -22.41 7.81
N SER A 22 -1.13 -22.14 8.00
CA SER A 22 -1.70 -20.82 7.70
C SER A 22 -1.22 -19.74 8.66
N ALA A 23 -1.07 -20.05 9.96
CA ALA A 23 -0.50 -19.14 10.95
C ALA A 23 0.98 -18.87 10.68
N ALA A 24 1.77 -19.90 10.37
CA ALA A 24 3.17 -19.77 10.00
C ALA A 24 3.35 -18.92 8.72
N ALA A 25 2.52 -19.16 7.70
CA ALA A 25 2.53 -18.37 6.48
C ALA A 25 2.15 -16.90 6.74
N ALA A 26 1.13 -16.65 7.57
CA ALA A 26 0.75 -15.29 7.97
C ALA A 26 1.89 -14.59 8.72
N LEU A 27 2.53 -15.28 9.66
CA LEU A 27 3.65 -14.76 10.43
C LEU A 27 4.84 -14.44 9.54
N LEU A 28 5.22 -15.36 8.64
CA LEU A 28 6.29 -15.14 7.67
C LEU A 28 5.99 -13.94 6.76
N LEU A 29 4.77 -13.87 6.22
CA LEU A 29 4.33 -12.76 5.36
C LEU A 29 4.36 -11.42 6.12
N GLY A 30 3.91 -11.40 7.36
CA GLY A 30 3.96 -10.22 8.23
C GLY A 30 5.39 -9.78 8.53
N ILE A 31 6.27 -10.72 8.89
CA ILE A 31 7.68 -10.45 9.16
C ILE A 31 8.38 -9.89 7.92
N VAL A 32 8.22 -10.53 6.76
CA VAL A 32 8.84 -10.07 5.51
C VAL A 32 8.31 -8.70 5.11
N SER A 33 7.00 -8.48 5.25
CA SER A 33 6.36 -7.19 4.95
C SER A 33 6.90 -6.08 5.84
N LEU A 34 6.97 -6.29 7.16
CA LEU A 34 7.46 -5.28 8.09
C LEU A 34 8.98 -5.08 8.01
N ALA A 35 9.76 -6.16 7.92
CA ALA A 35 11.22 -6.08 7.83
C ALA A 35 11.67 -5.28 6.60
N THR A 36 11.00 -5.46 5.45
CA THR A 36 11.28 -4.69 4.24
C THR A 36 10.87 -3.22 4.35
N GLY A 37 9.76 -2.92 5.04
CA GLY A 37 9.35 -1.54 5.35
C GLY A 37 10.34 -0.81 6.26
N LEU A 38 10.71 -1.47 7.37
CA LEU A 38 11.66 -0.98 8.37
C LEU A 38 13.04 -0.78 7.76
N ALA A 39 13.54 -1.72 6.95
CA ALA A 39 14.80 -1.58 6.23
C ALA A 39 14.81 -0.37 5.28
N ARG A 40 13.64 0.08 4.82
CA ARG A 40 13.46 1.27 3.99
C ARG A 40 13.02 2.51 4.78
N GLY A 41 12.97 2.45 6.11
CA GLY A 41 12.62 3.55 7.00
C GLY A 41 11.26 4.19 6.70
N ASP A 42 10.23 3.39 6.36
CA ASP A 42 8.89 3.91 6.05
C ASP A 42 8.24 4.67 7.20
N VAL A 43 8.38 4.18 8.44
CA VAL A 43 7.82 4.82 9.64
C VAL A 43 8.42 6.21 9.89
N LEU A 44 9.64 6.49 9.41
CA LEU A 44 10.28 7.81 9.57
C LEU A 44 9.50 8.94 8.88
N VAL A 45 8.63 8.61 7.92
CA VAL A 45 7.68 9.58 7.33
C VAL A 45 6.81 10.23 8.40
N LEU A 46 6.43 9.50 9.45
CA LEU A 46 5.59 10.01 10.52
C LEU A 46 6.28 11.03 11.43
N ALA A 47 7.61 11.14 11.39
CA ALA A 47 8.32 12.23 12.06
C ALA A 47 8.02 13.60 11.42
N ARG A 48 7.47 13.64 10.20
CA ARG A 48 7.08 14.87 9.52
C ARG A 48 5.64 15.23 9.88
N PRO A 49 5.37 16.45 10.38
CA PRO A 49 4.05 16.81 10.88
C PRO A 49 2.96 16.75 9.80
N ARG A 50 3.27 17.18 8.57
CA ARG A 50 2.30 17.11 7.45
C ARG A 50 1.89 15.68 7.10
N SER A 51 2.85 14.76 7.07
CA SER A 51 2.57 13.35 6.77
C SER A 51 1.82 12.69 7.93
N ALA A 52 2.21 12.96 9.18
CA ALA A 52 1.47 12.51 10.36
C ALA A 52 0.01 13.00 10.36
N LEU A 53 -0.22 14.28 10.07
CA LEU A 53 -1.57 14.85 9.94
C LEU A 53 -2.37 14.19 8.81
N SER A 54 -1.74 13.87 7.66
CA SER A 54 -2.42 13.16 6.57
C SER A 54 -2.88 11.75 7.00
N VAL A 55 -2.06 11.04 7.79
CA VAL A 55 -2.41 9.71 8.32
C VAL A 55 -3.53 9.83 9.35
N LEU A 56 -3.43 10.78 10.30
CA LEU A 56 -4.47 11.02 11.29
C LEU A 56 -5.79 11.43 10.64
N ALA A 57 -5.76 12.28 9.62
CA ALA A 57 -6.93 12.67 8.86
C ALA A 57 -7.56 11.47 8.15
N ALA A 58 -6.77 10.61 7.50
CA ALA A 58 -7.27 9.39 6.87
C ALA A 58 -7.93 8.43 7.87
N VAL A 59 -7.32 8.25 9.06
CA VAL A 59 -7.90 7.46 10.15
C VAL A 59 -9.21 8.09 10.65
N ALA A 60 -9.25 9.41 10.84
CA ALA A 60 -10.45 10.12 11.27
C ALA A 60 -11.59 10.00 10.24
N ILE A 61 -11.29 10.12 8.95
CA ILE A 61 -12.27 9.94 7.86
C ILE A 61 -12.79 8.51 7.85
N ALA A 62 -11.91 7.51 7.96
CA ALA A 62 -12.29 6.10 8.02
C ALA A 62 -13.19 5.80 9.23
N PHE A 63 -12.84 6.34 10.39
CA PHE A 63 -13.64 6.22 11.60
C PHE A 63 -15.01 6.88 11.44
N ALA A 64 -15.06 8.14 10.98
CA ALA A 64 -16.30 8.87 10.77
C ALA A 64 -17.22 8.14 9.76
N ALA A 65 -16.68 7.60 8.67
CA ALA A 65 -17.44 6.80 7.72
C ALA A 65 -17.98 5.50 8.32
N THR A 66 -17.22 4.85 9.20
CA THR A 66 -17.65 3.65 9.93
C THR A 66 -18.81 3.99 10.87
N VAL A 67 -18.68 5.07 11.65
CA VAL A 67 -19.73 5.58 12.53
C VAL A 67 -20.98 5.94 11.72
N ALA A 68 -20.84 6.67 10.62
CA ALA A 68 -21.95 7.02 9.74
C ALA A 68 -22.68 5.78 9.19
N ALA A 69 -21.95 4.70 8.90
CA ALA A 69 -22.54 3.45 8.44
C ALA A 69 -23.34 2.72 9.53
N GLU A 70 -22.91 2.79 10.78
CA GLU A 70 -23.67 2.29 11.93
C GLU A 70 -24.93 3.11 12.17
N TRP A 71 -24.82 4.45 12.13
CA TRP A 71 -25.95 5.36 12.29
C TRP A 71 -26.99 5.19 11.18
N ALA A 72 -26.55 5.03 9.92
CA ALA A 72 -27.43 4.75 8.80
C ALA A 72 -28.21 3.44 9.01
N LEU A 73 -27.54 2.39 9.50
CA LEU A 73 -28.19 1.11 9.78
C LEU A 73 -29.21 1.22 10.92
N ALA A 74 -28.85 1.92 12.00
CA ALA A 74 -29.73 2.16 13.15
C ALA A 74 -30.95 3.03 12.78
N GLY A 75 -30.78 3.97 11.85
CA GLY A 75 -31.84 4.81 11.29
C GLY A 75 -32.70 4.12 10.22
N GLY A 76 -32.55 2.81 10.01
CA GLY A 76 -33.37 2.04 9.07
C GLY A 76 -32.98 2.16 7.60
N ALA A 77 -31.78 2.68 7.28
CA ALA A 77 -31.30 2.70 5.91
C ALA A 77 -31.12 1.28 5.37
N ALA A 78 -31.25 1.14 4.05
CA ALA A 78 -31.12 -0.16 3.40
C ALA A 78 -29.74 -0.81 3.67
N PRO A 79 -29.65 -2.14 3.86
CA PRO A 79 -28.40 -2.83 4.23
C PRO A 79 -27.24 -2.69 3.23
N TRP A 80 -27.55 -2.32 1.98
CA TRP A 80 -26.54 -2.04 0.96
C TRP A 80 -25.87 -0.69 1.18
N VAL A 81 -26.57 0.33 1.68
CA VAL A 81 -26.02 1.66 1.96
C VAL A 81 -24.98 1.55 3.07
N SER A 82 -25.35 0.98 4.22
CA SER A 82 -24.42 0.74 5.33
C SER A 82 -23.23 -0.15 4.90
N GLY A 83 -23.48 -1.17 4.08
CA GLY A 83 -22.43 -2.03 3.53
C GLY A 83 -21.42 -1.28 2.65
N THR A 84 -21.90 -0.44 1.73
CA THR A 84 -21.06 0.37 0.83
C THR A 84 -20.29 1.43 1.61
N THR A 85 -20.91 2.10 2.59
CA THR A 85 -20.24 3.09 3.44
C THR A 85 -19.13 2.44 4.27
N ARG A 86 -19.35 1.25 4.86
CA ARG A 86 -18.28 0.49 5.55
C ARG A 86 -17.15 0.08 4.59
N ALA A 87 -17.45 -0.23 3.32
CA ALA A 87 -16.43 -0.53 2.33
C ALA A 87 -15.60 0.72 1.95
N LEU A 88 -16.26 1.86 1.76
CA LEU A 88 -15.61 3.14 1.47
C LEU A 88 -14.76 3.64 2.63
N ALA A 89 -15.13 3.33 3.88
CA ALA A 89 -14.34 3.66 5.06
C ALA A 89 -12.91 3.08 5.03
N ARG A 90 -12.67 2.00 4.27
CA ARG A 90 -11.33 1.40 4.13
C ARG A 90 -10.43 2.15 3.16
N VAL A 91 -11.00 2.89 2.21
CA VAL A 91 -10.26 3.55 1.12
C VAL A 91 -9.19 4.50 1.64
N PRO A 92 -9.46 5.43 2.59
CA PRO A 92 -8.43 6.31 3.13
C PRO A 92 -7.23 5.57 3.72
N LEU A 93 -7.47 4.42 4.36
CA LEU A 93 -6.42 3.62 4.98
C LEU A 93 -5.62 2.83 3.94
N TYR A 94 -6.27 2.32 2.89
CA TYR A 94 -5.57 1.74 1.75
C TYR A 94 -4.68 2.76 1.04
N LEU A 95 -5.16 3.99 0.85
CA LEU A 95 -4.37 5.08 0.26
C LEU A 95 -3.10 5.36 1.09
N VAL A 96 -3.23 5.41 2.42
CA VAL A 96 -2.10 5.63 3.34
C VAL A 96 -1.08 4.48 3.26
N ALA A 97 -1.55 3.24 3.30
CA ALA A 97 -0.68 2.06 3.21
C ALA A 97 0.08 2.02 1.88
N LEU A 98 -0.63 2.28 0.76
CA LEU A 98 -0.01 2.42 -0.57
C LEU A 98 1.00 3.57 -0.61
N ALA A 99 0.66 4.74 -0.06
CA ALA A 99 1.49 5.94 -0.15
C ALA A 99 2.80 5.82 0.63
N TYR A 100 2.77 5.22 1.82
CA TYR A 100 3.88 5.31 2.77
C TYR A 100 4.54 3.97 3.10
N GLY A 101 3.84 2.84 2.97
CA GLY A 101 4.40 1.50 3.18
C GLY A 101 3.78 0.74 4.37
N PRO A 102 4.29 -0.49 4.64
CA PRO A 102 3.70 -1.45 5.57
C PRO A 102 3.76 -0.99 7.03
N GLY A 103 4.84 -0.34 7.47
CA GLY A 103 4.96 0.18 8.84
C GLY A 103 3.97 1.31 9.12
N VAL A 104 3.72 2.19 8.15
CA VAL A 104 2.68 3.22 8.27
C VAL A 104 1.27 2.60 8.19
N GLY A 105 1.09 1.57 7.35
CA GLY A 105 -0.14 0.76 7.32
C GLY A 105 -0.45 0.11 8.67
N LEU A 106 0.56 -0.43 9.36
CA LEU A 106 0.44 -0.97 10.71
C LEU A 106 -0.05 0.10 11.70
N VAL A 107 0.59 1.27 11.71
CA VAL A 107 0.22 2.38 12.61
C VAL A 107 -1.19 2.85 12.35
N ALA A 108 -1.56 3.07 11.09
CA ALA A 108 -2.90 3.51 10.70
C ALA A 108 -3.96 2.48 11.07
N GLY A 109 -3.70 1.18 10.83
CA GLY A 109 -4.58 0.08 11.21
C GLY A 109 -4.72 -0.05 12.73
N ALA A 110 -3.63 0.10 13.48
CA ALA A 110 -3.66 0.06 14.95
C ALA A 110 -4.47 1.23 15.53
N LEU A 111 -4.30 2.45 15.01
CA LEU A 111 -5.08 3.61 15.44
C LEU A 111 -6.57 3.45 15.10
N PHE A 112 -6.88 2.97 13.89
CA PHE A 112 -8.25 2.71 13.49
C PHE A 112 -8.89 1.59 14.34
N GLY A 113 -8.15 0.50 14.58
CA GLY A 113 -8.57 -0.60 15.44
C GLY A 113 -8.80 -0.16 16.88
N ALA A 114 -7.93 0.69 17.43
CA ALA A 114 -8.12 1.27 18.76
C ALA A 114 -9.35 2.18 18.82
N ALA A 115 -9.61 2.98 17.78
CA ALA A 115 -10.78 3.86 17.71
C ALA A 115 -12.11 3.09 17.54
N THR A 116 -12.08 1.91 16.92
CA THR A 116 -13.27 1.09 16.62
C THR A 116 -13.46 -0.09 17.56
N ALA A 117 -12.51 -0.33 18.48
CA ALA A 117 -12.59 -1.41 19.43
C ALA A 117 -13.82 -1.27 20.35
N GLY A 118 -14.63 -2.33 20.43
CA GLY A 118 -15.72 -2.43 21.41
C GLY A 118 -15.27 -2.80 22.82
N GLY A 119 -13.96 -2.85 23.09
CA GLY A 119 -13.36 -3.28 24.35
C GLY A 119 -11.89 -2.86 24.46
N ALA A 120 -11.16 -3.42 25.44
CA ALA A 120 -9.77 -3.03 25.72
C ALA A 120 -8.78 -3.38 24.59
N PHE A 121 -9.13 -4.32 23.71
CA PHE A 121 -8.32 -4.76 22.58
C PHE A 121 -9.13 -4.78 21.28
N PRO A 122 -8.50 -4.52 20.12
CA PRO A 122 -9.16 -4.67 18.83
C PRO A 122 -9.58 -6.13 18.60
N GLY A 123 -10.73 -6.31 17.94
CA GLY A 123 -11.22 -7.63 17.59
C GLY A 123 -10.43 -8.28 16.44
N ALA A 124 -10.77 -9.52 16.13
CA ALA A 124 -10.11 -10.28 15.05
C ALA A 124 -10.28 -9.63 13.67
N ARG A 125 -11.39 -8.92 13.42
CA ARG A 125 -11.64 -8.26 12.13
C ARG A 125 -10.74 -7.04 11.94
N GLU A 126 -10.54 -6.25 12.99
CA GLU A 126 -9.65 -5.10 13.01
C GLU A 126 -8.19 -5.55 12.89
N ALA A 127 -7.81 -6.66 13.55
CA ALA A 127 -6.49 -7.25 13.42
C ALA A 127 -6.21 -7.76 12.00
N LEU A 128 -7.16 -8.49 11.39
CA LEU A 128 -7.05 -8.95 9.99
C LEU A 128 -6.96 -7.79 9.02
N PHE A 129 -7.76 -6.74 9.22
CA PHE A 129 -7.69 -5.56 8.37
C PHE A 129 -6.36 -4.80 8.53
N THR A 130 -5.84 -4.71 9.76
CA THR A 130 -4.50 -4.13 9.99
C THR A 130 -3.42 -4.94 9.30
N PHE A 131 -3.49 -6.28 9.35
CA PHE A 131 -2.58 -7.15 8.60
C PHE A 131 -2.70 -6.95 7.09
N GLU A 132 -3.92 -6.76 6.57
CA GLU A 132 -4.16 -6.43 5.17
C GLU A 132 -3.48 -5.12 4.74
N LEU A 133 -3.50 -4.08 5.59
CA LEU A 133 -2.78 -2.82 5.35
C LEU A 133 -1.27 -3.01 5.32
N VAL A 134 -0.73 -3.87 6.18
CA VAL A 134 0.70 -4.22 6.18
C VAL A 134 1.08 -4.91 4.86
N VAL A 135 0.32 -5.92 4.44
CA VAL A 135 0.58 -6.63 3.17
C VAL A 135 0.44 -5.68 1.98
N LEU A 136 -0.57 -4.81 1.98
CA LEU A 136 -0.77 -3.81 0.93
C LEU A 136 0.40 -2.82 0.85
N GLY A 137 0.85 -2.30 1.99
CA GLY A 137 2.00 -1.40 2.03
C GLY A 137 3.28 -2.07 1.55
N TRP A 138 3.45 -3.37 1.81
CA TRP A 138 4.55 -4.15 1.27
C TRP A 138 4.48 -4.31 -0.26
N LEU A 139 3.29 -4.61 -0.81
CA LEU A 139 3.09 -4.69 -2.26
C LEU A 139 3.39 -3.35 -2.95
N ALA A 140 3.02 -2.23 -2.33
CA ALA A 140 3.32 -0.89 -2.84
C ALA A 140 4.82 -0.55 -2.90
N ILE A 141 5.63 -1.26 -2.11
CA ILE A 141 7.09 -1.10 -2.04
C ILE A 141 7.80 -1.93 -3.13
N TYR A 142 7.16 -2.97 -3.67
CA TYR A 142 7.67 -3.80 -4.75
C TYR A 142 7.67 -3.03 -6.09
N PRO A 143 8.60 -3.27 -7.03
CA PRO A 143 8.66 -2.53 -8.29
C PRO A 143 7.56 -2.97 -9.26
N SER A 144 6.31 -2.58 -9.00
CA SER A 144 5.17 -2.74 -9.92
C SER A 144 3.95 -2.04 -9.30
N PRO A 145 3.29 -1.05 -9.93
CA PRO A 145 3.56 -0.31 -11.16
C PRO A 145 3.39 1.22 -10.98
N ARG A 146 4.49 1.96 -10.98
CA ARG A 146 4.54 3.45 -10.93
C ARG A 146 3.93 4.15 -12.17
N LEU A 147 3.33 3.37 -13.09
CA LEU A 147 2.97 3.77 -14.45
C LEU A 147 1.54 3.36 -14.88
N ALA A 148 0.86 2.46 -14.16
CA ALA A 148 -0.44 1.92 -14.58
C ALA A 148 -1.53 2.23 -13.54
N ARG A 149 -2.67 2.78 -13.99
CA ARG A 149 -3.83 3.13 -13.12
C ARG A 149 -4.42 1.92 -12.37
N TRP A 150 -4.15 0.70 -12.83
CA TRP A 150 -4.66 -0.55 -12.26
C TRP A 150 -3.79 -1.12 -11.13
N ALA A 151 -2.62 -0.52 -10.88
CA ALA A 151 -1.70 -0.79 -9.77
C ALA A 151 -2.37 -1.04 -8.41
N GLY A 152 -2.85 0.04 -7.79
CA GLY A 152 -3.44 0.02 -6.46
C GLY A 152 -4.66 -0.90 -6.37
N PRO A 153 -5.60 -0.89 -7.33
CA PRO A 153 -6.70 -1.86 -7.37
C PRO A 153 -6.23 -3.31 -7.33
N PHE A 154 -5.20 -3.66 -8.11
CA PHE A 154 -4.63 -5.00 -8.14
C PHE A 154 -3.93 -5.35 -6.82
N ASP A 155 -3.13 -4.42 -6.28
CA ASP A 155 -2.43 -4.62 -5.01
C ASP A 155 -3.39 -4.81 -3.84
N VAL A 156 -4.53 -4.10 -3.83
CA VAL A 156 -5.59 -4.30 -2.82
C VAL A 156 -6.22 -5.68 -2.94
N ALA A 157 -6.53 -6.11 -4.17
CA ALA A 157 -7.07 -7.46 -4.38
C ALA A 157 -6.07 -8.53 -3.93
N LEU A 158 -4.79 -8.38 -4.28
CA LEU A 158 -3.73 -9.30 -3.90
C LEU A 158 -3.48 -9.29 -2.38
N ALA A 159 -3.40 -8.13 -1.75
CA ALA A 159 -3.24 -8.00 -0.30
C ALA A 159 -4.38 -8.70 0.45
N ARG A 160 -5.61 -8.54 -0.03
CA ARG A 160 -6.77 -9.20 0.58
C ARG A 160 -6.75 -10.71 0.37
N CYS A 161 -6.38 -11.19 -0.82
CA CYS A 161 -6.20 -12.62 -1.08
C CYS A 161 -5.13 -13.24 -0.19
N LEU A 162 -3.97 -12.61 -0.06
CA LEU A 162 -2.87 -13.09 0.79
C LEU A 162 -3.27 -13.08 2.26
N THR A 163 -3.92 -12.02 2.72
CA THR A 163 -4.38 -11.89 4.11
C THR A 163 -5.43 -12.94 4.46
N TRP A 164 -6.47 -13.08 3.65
CA TRP A 164 -7.54 -14.03 3.94
C TRP A 164 -7.13 -15.48 3.65
N GLY A 165 -6.20 -15.71 2.72
CA GLY A 165 -5.62 -17.04 2.45
C GLY A 165 -4.64 -17.52 3.54
N THR A 166 -4.15 -16.63 4.40
CA THR A 166 -3.22 -16.97 5.49
C THR A 166 -3.87 -16.72 6.85
N ALA A 167 -3.83 -15.49 7.35
CA ALA A 167 -4.36 -15.11 8.66
C ALA A 167 -5.87 -15.36 8.78
N GLY A 168 -6.63 -15.13 7.69
CA GLY A 168 -8.07 -15.41 7.66
C GLY A 168 -8.39 -16.90 7.78
N VAL A 169 -7.67 -17.76 7.05
CA VAL A 169 -7.78 -19.23 7.16
C VAL A 169 -7.42 -19.69 8.58
N ALA A 170 -6.32 -19.19 9.14
CA ALA A 170 -5.92 -19.52 10.52
C ALA A 170 -7.00 -19.11 11.54
N TRP A 171 -7.56 -17.91 11.41
CA TRP A 171 -8.64 -17.44 12.27
C TRP A 171 -9.90 -18.30 12.18
N LEU A 172 -10.29 -18.72 10.96
CA LEU A 172 -11.47 -19.56 10.74
C LEU A 172 -11.28 -20.99 11.24
N SER A 173 -10.11 -21.58 11.01
CA SER A 173 -9.76 -22.89 11.56
C SER A 173 -9.81 -22.84 13.09
N TYR A 174 -9.26 -21.79 13.71
CA TYR A 174 -9.33 -21.59 15.17
C TYR A 174 -10.78 -21.50 15.70
N GLN A 175 -11.71 -20.91 14.96
CA GLN A 175 -13.10 -20.74 15.38
C GLN A 175 -13.95 -22.03 15.28
N GLY A 176 -13.69 -22.92 14.31
CA GLY A 176 -14.67 -23.99 13.99
C GLY A 176 -14.13 -25.28 13.41
N GLY A 177 -12.81 -25.46 13.28
CA GLY A 177 -12.18 -26.74 12.90
C GLY A 177 -12.32 -27.14 11.41
N GLY A 178 -13.03 -26.35 10.60
CA GLY A 178 -13.19 -26.59 9.16
C GLY A 178 -13.13 -25.29 8.37
N VAL A 179 -12.28 -25.27 7.33
CA VAL A 179 -12.15 -24.12 6.43
C VAL A 179 -12.80 -24.48 5.10
N THR A 180 -13.92 -23.86 4.78
CA THR A 180 -14.57 -23.94 3.47
C THR A 180 -14.44 -22.62 2.73
N ALA A 181 -14.46 -22.66 1.40
CA ALA A 181 -14.47 -21.45 0.58
C ALA A 181 -15.64 -20.53 0.96
N THR A 182 -16.81 -21.11 1.24
CA THR A 182 -18.02 -20.37 1.66
C THR A 182 -17.84 -19.68 3.02
N ALA A 183 -17.18 -20.32 3.99
CA ALA A 183 -16.86 -19.71 5.28
C ALA A 183 -15.90 -18.53 5.12
N VAL A 184 -14.88 -18.65 4.26
CA VAL A 184 -13.97 -17.54 3.92
C VAL A 184 -14.72 -16.39 3.25
N VAL A 185 -15.60 -16.67 2.29
CA VAL A 185 -16.43 -15.65 1.62
C VAL A 185 -17.36 -14.96 2.62
N ALA A 186 -18.02 -15.72 3.48
CA ALA A 186 -18.98 -15.21 4.45
C ALA A 186 -18.29 -14.37 5.55
N ALA A 187 -17.19 -14.88 6.10
CA ALA A 187 -16.45 -14.23 7.18
C ALA A 187 -15.65 -13.01 6.71
N SER A 188 -15.18 -13.02 5.47
CA SER A 188 -14.61 -11.82 4.84
C SER A 188 -15.66 -10.73 4.59
N GLY A 189 -16.94 -11.04 4.79
CA GLY A 189 -18.02 -10.07 4.93
C GLY A 189 -18.39 -9.41 3.61
N ARG A 190 -18.91 -10.19 2.65
CA ARG A 190 -19.39 -9.75 1.32
C ARG A 190 -18.25 -9.48 0.32
N TRP A 191 -17.68 -10.56 -0.19
CA TRP A 191 -16.91 -10.59 -1.45
C TRP A 191 -17.88 -10.36 -2.64
N PRO A 192 -17.50 -9.81 -3.80
CA PRO A 192 -16.37 -8.96 -4.14
C PRO A 192 -16.69 -7.45 -3.99
N TRP A 193 -17.91 -7.07 -3.62
CA TRP A 193 -18.38 -5.70 -3.70
C TRP A 193 -17.61 -4.70 -2.86
N ALA A 194 -17.21 -5.04 -1.62
CA ALA A 194 -16.42 -4.12 -0.81
C ALA A 194 -15.03 -3.87 -1.42
N ALA A 195 -14.36 -4.93 -1.87
CA ALA A 195 -13.07 -4.84 -2.54
C ALA A 195 -13.20 -4.15 -3.91
N LEU A 196 -14.28 -4.39 -4.66
CA LEU A 196 -14.58 -3.74 -5.93
C LEU A 196 -14.91 -2.27 -5.76
N VAL A 197 -15.67 -1.89 -4.73
CA VAL A 197 -15.98 -0.49 -4.42
C VAL A 197 -14.71 0.23 -4.00
N SER A 198 -13.88 -0.38 -3.15
CA SER A 198 -12.58 0.18 -2.78
C SER A 198 -11.63 0.25 -3.98
N ALA A 199 -11.57 -0.78 -4.81
CA ALA A 199 -10.76 -0.83 -6.02
C ALA A 199 -11.23 0.21 -7.05
N ALA A 200 -12.54 0.34 -7.28
CA ALA A 200 -13.13 1.34 -8.16
C ALA A 200 -12.85 2.76 -7.64
N ALA A 201 -13.00 2.99 -6.33
CA ALA A 201 -12.62 4.25 -5.70
C ALA A 201 -11.12 4.56 -5.88
N LEU A 202 -10.26 3.54 -5.81
CA LEU A 202 -8.83 3.68 -6.07
C LEU A 202 -8.50 3.93 -7.55
N VAL A 203 -9.26 3.35 -8.49
CA VAL A 203 -9.16 3.69 -9.93
C VAL A 203 -9.47 5.16 -10.16
N LEU A 204 -10.47 5.69 -9.44
CA LEU A 204 -10.89 7.10 -9.53
C LEU A 204 -9.91 8.05 -8.84
N ALA A 205 -9.16 7.58 -7.83
CA ALA A 205 -8.09 8.34 -7.19
C ALA A 205 -6.90 8.51 -8.15
N ALA A 206 -6.93 9.57 -8.96
CA ALA A 206 -5.88 9.81 -9.95
C ALA A 206 -4.50 10.04 -9.27
N PRO A 207 -3.38 9.53 -9.85
CA PRO A 207 -2.04 9.66 -9.27
C PRO A 207 -1.63 11.09 -8.90
N ARG A 208 -2.13 12.09 -9.64
CA ARG A 208 -1.91 13.53 -9.36
C ARG A 208 -2.44 14.02 -8.01
N TRP A 209 -3.42 13.33 -7.42
CA TRP A 209 -3.99 13.69 -6.11
C TRP A 209 -3.13 13.15 -4.97
N TYR A 210 -2.33 12.11 -5.21
CA TYR A 210 -1.46 11.56 -4.18
C TYR A 210 -0.39 12.55 -3.74
N ASP A 211 0.18 13.35 -4.64
CA ASP A 211 1.15 14.39 -4.27
C ASP A 211 0.54 15.47 -3.37
N ALA A 212 -0.69 15.88 -3.67
CA ALA A 212 -1.39 16.92 -2.93
C ALA A 212 -1.90 16.42 -1.56
N LEU A 213 -2.43 15.20 -1.51
CA LEU A 213 -3.03 14.61 -0.31
C LEU A 213 -2.00 13.91 0.60
N PHE A 214 -0.93 13.38 0.03
CA PHE A 214 0.08 12.58 0.73
C PHE A 214 1.49 13.11 0.40
N PRO A 215 1.94 14.19 1.07
CA PRO A 215 3.25 14.76 0.82
C PRO A 215 4.35 13.74 1.13
N HIS A 216 5.32 13.61 0.21
CA HIS A 216 6.39 12.59 0.24
C HIS A 216 5.90 11.16 0.04
N SER A 217 4.70 10.98 -0.53
CA SER A 217 4.22 9.70 -1.02
C SER A 217 5.25 9.04 -1.93
N ARG A 218 5.42 7.73 -1.75
CA ARG A 218 6.27 6.89 -2.60
C ARG A 218 5.58 6.52 -3.92
N VAL A 219 4.26 6.74 -4.01
CA VAL A 219 3.40 6.42 -5.17
C VAL A 219 3.42 7.54 -6.21
N ALA A 220 3.72 8.77 -5.80
CA ALA A 220 3.78 9.90 -6.70
C ALA A 220 4.90 9.73 -7.75
N PRO A 221 4.60 9.92 -9.06
CA PRO A 221 5.64 9.99 -10.07
C PRO A 221 6.56 11.16 -9.74
N ARG A 222 7.84 10.89 -9.47
CA ARG A 222 8.82 11.98 -9.41
C ARG A 222 8.78 12.72 -10.74
N PRO A 223 8.65 14.06 -10.77
CA PRO A 223 8.77 14.81 -12.02
C PRO A 223 10.11 14.42 -12.65
N ALA A 224 10.08 14.15 -13.96
CA ALA A 224 11.16 13.54 -14.74
C ALA A 224 12.49 14.34 -14.79
N GLY A 225 12.70 15.32 -13.92
CA GLY A 225 13.90 16.15 -13.82
C GLY A 225 14.78 15.91 -12.60
N ALA A 226 14.39 15.07 -11.63
CA ALA A 226 15.14 14.90 -10.39
C ALA A 226 15.79 13.50 -10.26
N GLY A 227 16.93 13.32 -10.93
CA GLY A 227 18.03 12.52 -10.39
C GLY A 227 17.94 10.99 -10.45
N ALA A 228 17.16 10.39 -11.35
CA ALA A 228 17.41 8.98 -11.72
C ALA A 228 18.47 8.97 -12.83
N PRO A 229 19.70 8.48 -12.58
CA PRO A 229 20.64 8.27 -13.68
C PRO A 229 19.97 7.29 -14.67
N PRO A 230 20.04 7.55 -15.98
CA PRO A 230 19.40 6.70 -16.98
C PRO A 230 19.87 5.25 -16.76
N VAL A 231 19.02 4.25 -17.07
CA VAL A 231 19.36 2.82 -16.95
C VAL A 231 20.70 2.49 -17.65
N ASN A 232 21.07 3.28 -18.65
CA ASN A 232 22.36 3.24 -19.35
C ASN A 232 23.57 3.61 -18.47
N ALA A 233 23.41 4.50 -17.48
CA ALA A 233 24.45 4.85 -16.52
C ALA A 233 24.66 3.78 -15.43
N VAL A 234 23.62 3.03 -15.07
CA VAL A 234 23.76 1.86 -14.18
C VAL A 234 24.39 0.69 -14.93
N ARG A 235 24.12 0.54 -16.23
CA ARG A 235 24.80 -0.44 -17.10
C ARG A 235 26.29 -0.11 -17.27
N ALA A 236 26.64 1.17 -17.41
CA ALA A 236 28.03 1.62 -17.51
C ALA A 236 28.86 1.40 -16.23
N LEU A 237 28.21 1.28 -15.06
CA LEU A 237 28.87 1.02 -13.77
C LEU A 237 28.96 -0.47 -13.42
N ARG A 238 28.35 -1.36 -14.22
CA ARG A 238 28.28 -2.81 -13.95
C ARG A 238 29.28 -3.64 -14.75
N GLU A 239 30.08 -3.01 -15.61
CA GLU A 239 31.18 -3.67 -16.32
C GLU A 239 32.52 -3.25 -15.70
N PRO A 240 33.06 -4.01 -14.73
CA PRO A 240 34.49 -4.01 -14.50
C PRO A 240 35.12 -5.06 -15.44
N GLU A 241 36.11 -4.58 -16.19
CA GLU A 241 37.30 -5.34 -16.56
C GLU A 241 37.18 -6.35 -17.72
N LEU A 242 37.38 -5.84 -18.94
CA LEU A 242 38.23 -6.45 -19.97
C LEU A 242 38.61 -5.35 -20.96
N ALA A 243 39.63 -4.57 -20.61
CA ALA A 243 40.33 -3.74 -21.58
C ALA A 243 41.13 -4.66 -22.53
N PRO A 244 41.21 -4.28 -23.81
CA PRO A 244 42.52 -3.88 -24.29
C PRO A 244 42.48 -2.43 -24.77
N ALA A 245 43.61 -1.76 -24.54
CA ALA A 245 43.87 -0.38 -24.88
C ALA A 245 43.75 -0.13 -26.38
N GLU A 246 42.91 0.82 -26.80
CA GLU A 246 43.02 1.39 -28.14
C GLU A 246 42.47 2.84 -28.22
N TYR A 247 43.42 3.75 -28.46
CA TYR A 247 43.30 5.12 -28.98
C TYR A 247 42.42 6.16 -28.29
N ASP A 248 43.14 7.03 -27.56
CA ASP A 248 42.78 8.38 -27.17
C ASP A 248 42.33 9.22 -28.39
N ARG A 249 41.10 9.74 -28.37
CA ARG A 249 40.65 10.82 -29.26
C ARG A 249 40.04 11.94 -28.40
N PRO A 250 40.58 13.16 -28.44
CA PRO A 250 40.04 14.27 -27.67
C PRO A 250 38.68 14.71 -28.24
N ARG A 251 37.63 14.66 -27.41
CA ARG A 251 36.32 15.27 -27.71
C ARG A 251 36.41 16.78 -27.51
N HIS A 252 36.32 17.53 -28.61
CA HIS A 252 36.24 18.99 -28.61
C HIS A 252 35.05 19.52 -27.76
N PRO A 253 35.24 20.63 -27.02
CA PRO A 253 34.14 21.31 -26.34
C PRO A 253 33.25 22.07 -27.33
N ARG A 254 31.93 21.94 -27.16
CA ARG A 254 30.88 22.61 -27.95
C ARG A 254 31.00 24.14 -27.81
N ARG A 255 31.23 24.86 -28.92
CA ARG A 255 31.00 26.32 -29.02
C ARG A 255 29.51 26.61 -29.23
N PRO A 256 28.95 27.69 -28.65
CA PRO A 256 27.66 28.22 -29.06
C PRO A 256 27.80 28.96 -30.41
N PRO A 257 26.83 28.87 -31.35
CA PRO A 257 26.85 29.70 -32.55
C PRO A 257 26.47 31.15 -32.22
N LEU A 258 27.29 32.08 -32.71
CA LEU A 258 27.12 33.53 -32.64
C LEU A 258 25.87 33.98 -33.44
N ALA A 259 25.11 34.90 -32.87
CA ALA A 259 24.06 35.63 -33.59
C ALA A 259 24.71 36.64 -34.55
N THR A 260 24.47 36.49 -35.85
CA THR A 260 24.83 37.49 -36.87
C THR A 260 23.61 38.36 -37.19
N PRO A 261 23.68 39.70 -37.05
CA PRO A 261 22.65 40.59 -37.58
C PRO A 261 22.74 40.63 -39.12
N PRO A 262 21.61 40.70 -39.86
CA PRO A 262 21.66 40.88 -41.31
C PRO A 262 22.16 42.30 -41.65
N LEU A 263 23.26 42.35 -42.40
CA LEU A 263 23.74 43.53 -43.10
C LEU A 263 22.77 43.88 -44.22
N ARG A 264 22.53 45.17 -44.36
CA ARG A 264 21.70 45.83 -45.36
C ARG A 264 22.58 46.17 -46.55
N ASP A 265 22.37 45.50 -47.68
CA ASP A 265 22.95 45.90 -48.97
C ASP A 265 21.87 46.64 -49.76
N ASP A 266 21.91 47.96 -49.67
CA ASP A 266 21.35 48.86 -50.67
C ASP A 266 22.38 48.91 -51.82
N ASP A 267 22.14 48.20 -52.93
CA ASP A 267 22.87 48.41 -54.19
C ASP A 267 22.03 49.31 -55.11
N PRO A 268 22.50 50.51 -55.51
CA PRO A 268 21.73 51.42 -56.34
C PRO A 268 22.02 51.28 -57.85
N ASN A 269 22.43 50.11 -58.35
CA ASN A 269 22.70 49.89 -59.78
C ASN A 269 22.39 48.48 -60.32
N ASP A 270 21.21 47.92 -60.00
CA ASP A 270 20.57 46.85 -60.79
C ASP A 270 19.04 47.03 -60.85
#